data_AF-A0A358ID93-F1
#
_entry.id   AF-A0A358ID93-F1
#
_cell.length_a   1.000
_cell.length_b   1.000
_cell.length_c   1.000
_cell.angle_alpha   90.00
_cell.angle_beta   90.00
_cell.angle_gamma   90.00
#
_symmetry.space_group_name_H-M   'P 1'
#
loop_
_entity.id
_entity.type
_entity.pdbx_description
1 polymer ?
#
loop_
_entity_poly.entity_id
_entity_poly.type
_entity_poly.pdbx_seq_one_letter_code
_entity_poly.pdbx_strand_id
1 'polypeptide(L)' 'MKKPEEIKPAEGKLGVLLPGFGAVATTFVAGVEAARQGLAKPIGSLTQMNTIRLGRRSDDNTPLIKDFVPLAGLEDM' A
#
# COMPACT_ATOMS: atom_id res chain seq x y z
N MET A 1 -5.01 24.31 -18.58
CA MET A 1 -4.76 23.32 -17.51
C MET A 1 -3.99 22.15 -18.14
N LYS A 2 -2.86 21.72 -17.57
CA LYS A 2 -2.18 20.50 -18.05
C LYS A 2 -3.11 19.31 -17.84
N LYS A 3 -3.21 18.42 -18.83
CA LYS A 3 -3.96 17.16 -18.69
C LYS A 3 -3.34 16.38 -17.51
N PRO A 4 -4.14 15.84 -16.57
CA PRO A 4 -3.59 14.99 -15.52
C PRO A 4 -2.89 13.79 -16.17
N GLU A 5 -1.73 13.42 -15.65
CA GLU A 5 -1.10 12.18 -16.10
C GLU A 5 -1.90 10.99 -15.60
N GLU A 6 -2.13 10.03 -16.50
CA GLU A 6 -2.81 8.79 -16.18
C GLU A 6 -1.84 7.86 -15.45
N ILE A 7 -2.16 7.53 -14.21
CA ILE A 7 -1.37 6.59 -13.40
C ILE A 7 -1.82 5.18 -13.78
N LYS A 8 -0.93 4.43 -14.45
CA LYS A 8 -1.20 3.04 -14.82
C LYS A 8 -1.24 2.14 -13.58
N PRO A 9 -2.08 1.10 -13.57
CA PRO A 9 -2.11 0.14 -12.47
C PRO A 9 -0.86 -0.71 -12.41
N ALA A 10 -0.55 -1.22 -11.21
CA ALA A 10 0.43 -2.27 -11.03
C ALA A 10 -0.14 -3.60 -11.54
N GLU A 11 0.60 -4.30 -12.40
CA GLU A 11 0.23 -5.61 -12.94
C GLU A 11 1.31 -6.64 -12.61
N GLY A 12 0.90 -7.86 -12.25
CA GLY A 12 1.80 -8.96 -11.94
C GLY A 12 2.37 -8.94 -10.52
N LYS A 13 3.36 -9.81 -10.26
CA LYS A 13 4.01 -9.92 -8.95
C LYS A 13 5.10 -8.87 -8.75
N LEU A 14 5.17 -8.31 -7.55
CA LEU A 14 6.14 -7.30 -7.15
C LEU A 14 7.36 -7.95 -6.50
N GLY A 15 8.50 -7.92 -7.19
CA GLY A 15 9.78 -8.30 -6.61
C GLY A 15 10.32 -7.22 -5.68
N VAL A 16 10.55 -7.55 -4.40
CA VAL A 16 11.21 -6.66 -3.43
C VAL A 16 12.58 -7.25 -3.05
N LEU A 17 13.66 -6.63 -3.52
CA LEU A 17 15.03 -7.03 -3.18
C LEU A 17 15.50 -6.30 -1.91
N LEU A 18 15.77 -7.05 -0.85
CA LEU A 18 16.21 -6.53 0.45
C LEU A 18 17.72 -6.79 0.64
N PRO A 19 18.59 -5.79 0.42
CA PRO A 19 20.02 -5.96 0.66
C PRO A 19 20.31 -6.05 2.16
N GLY A 20 20.67 -7.26 2.60
CA GLY A 20 20.88 -7.59 4.01
C GLY A 20 19.60 -8.11 4.67
N PHE A 21 19.68 -9.31 5.25
CA PHE A 21 18.54 -10.01 5.83
C PHE A 21 18.55 -9.97 7.37
N GLY A 22 18.45 -8.76 7.93
CA GLY A 22 18.46 -8.50 9.37
C GLY A 22 17.06 -8.34 9.99
N ALA A 23 16.98 -7.71 11.17
CA ALA A 23 15.73 -7.57 11.93
C ALA A 23 14.59 -6.91 11.15
N VAL A 24 14.88 -5.86 10.38
CA VAL A 24 13.85 -5.17 9.58
C VAL A 24 13.38 -6.02 8.41
N ALA A 25 14.30 -6.64 7.66
CA ALA A 25 13.96 -7.46 6.51
C ALA A 25 13.13 -8.70 6.90
N THR A 26 13.55 -9.40 7.96
CA THR A 26 12.83 -10.56 8.50
C THR A 26 11.44 -10.18 9.01
N THR A 27 11.31 -9.06 9.72
CA THR A 27 10.01 -8.56 10.22
C THR A 27 9.11 -8.11 9.07
N PHE A 28 9.66 -7.49 8.03
CA PHE A 28 8.92 -7.14 6.82
C PHE A 28 8.33 -8.39 6.16
N VAL A 29 9.15 -9.42 5.91
CA VAL A 29 8.68 -10.67 5.29
C VAL A 29 7.62 -11.35 6.16
N ALA A 30 7.87 -11.51 7.46
CA ALA A 30 6.92 -12.14 8.37
C ALA A 30 5.60 -11.36 8.48
N GLY A 31 5.67 -10.02 8.53
CA GLY A 31 4.50 -9.16 8.61
C GLY A 31 3.66 -9.18 7.34
N VAL A 32 4.30 -9.16 6.16
CA VAL A 32 3.62 -9.28 4.87
C VAL A 32 2.92 -10.63 4.76
N GLU A 33 3.61 -11.74 5.08
CA GLU A 33 3.03 -13.08 5.01
C GLU A 33 1.86 -13.26 5.99
N ALA A 34 2.00 -12.79 7.24
CA ALA A 34 0.92 -12.85 8.21
C ALA A 34 -0.31 -12.05 7.76
N ALA A 35 -0.11 -10.89 7.12
CA ALA A 35 -1.20 -10.08 6.58
C ALA A 35 -1.87 -10.76 5.37
N ARG A 36 -1.10 -11.31 4.43
CA ARG A 36 -1.61 -12.05 3.26
C ARG A 36 -2.45 -13.26 3.65
N GLN A 37 -2.03 -13.96 4.70
CA GLN A 37 -2.73 -15.14 5.22
C GLN A 37 -3.91 -14.79 6.13
N GLY A 38 -4.20 -13.51 6.36
CA GLY A 38 -5.29 -13.06 7.23
C GLY A 38 -5.05 -13.31 8.72
N LEU A 39 -3.81 -13.66 9.11
CA LEU A 39 -3.43 -13.94 10.50
C LEU A 39 -3.23 -12.66 11.31
N ALA A 40 -2.90 -11.55 10.63
CA ALA A 40 -2.70 -10.24 11.25
C ALA A 40 -3.21 -9.10 10.36
N LYS A 41 -3.47 -7.95 10.96
CA LYS A 41 -3.73 -6.70 10.22
C LYS A 41 -2.41 -5.94 10.02
N PRO A 42 -2.20 -5.25 8.89
CA PRO A 42 -0.97 -4.48 8.62
C PRO A 42 -0.94 -3.14 9.39
N ILE A 43 -1.05 -3.20 10.72
CA ILE A 43 -1.13 -2.02 11.59
C ILE A 43 0.14 -1.18 11.46
N GLY A 44 -0.04 0.14 11.32
CA GLY A 44 1.03 1.09 11.08
C GLY A 44 1.38 1.29 9.59
N SER A 45 0.84 0.47 8.69
CA SER A 45 1.03 0.68 7.24
C SER A 45 0.15 1.82 6.74
N LEU A 46 0.79 2.92 6.36
CA LEU A 46 0.12 4.10 5.79
C LEU A 46 -0.71 3.73 4.54
N THR A 47 -0.12 3.00 3.59
CA THR A 47 -0.79 2.68 2.33
C THR A 47 -1.98 1.75 2.51
N GLN A 48 -1.93 0.86 3.50
CA GLN A 48 -2.94 -0.19 3.68
C GLN A 48 -4.10 0.21 4.59
N MET A 49 -3.89 1.16 5.52
CA MET A 49 -4.84 1.46 6.59
C MET A 49 -5.24 2.93 6.74
N ASN A 50 -4.50 3.88 6.16
CA ASN A 50 -4.83 5.30 6.28
C ASN A 50 -5.56 5.85 5.06
N THR A 51 -6.16 7.01 5.25
CA THR A 51 -6.95 7.73 4.25
C THR A 51 -6.19 8.90 3.64
N ILE A 52 -6.57 9.30 2.43
CA ILE A 52 -6.13 10.55 1.79
C ILE A 52 -7.32 11.50 1.69
N ARG A 53 -7.14 12.77 2.09
CA ARG A 53 -8.17 13.79 1.91
C ARG A 53 -8.09 14.39 0.51
N LEU A 54 -9.22 14.41 -0.18
CA LEU A 54 -9.36 15.00 -1.51
C LEU A 54 -10.27 16.23 -1.44
N GLY A 55 -9.91 17.28 -2.17
CA GLY A 55 -10.69 18.52 -2.20
C GLY A 55 -10.46 19.44 -0.99
N ARG A 56 -11.47 20.25 -0.68
CA ARG A 56 -11.43 21.24 0.42
C ARG A 56 -11.56 20.54 1.77
N ARG A 57 -11.21 21.23 2.85
CA ARG A 57 -11.33 20.68 4.22
C ARG A 57 -12.78 20.41 4.64
N SER A 58 -13.74 21.07 3.98
CA SER A 58 -15.18 20.89 4.18
C SER A 58 -15.76 19.69 3.42
N ASP A 59 -15.01 19.15 2.46
CA ASP A 59 -15.49 18.07 1.61
C ASP A 59 -15.26 16.75 2.37
N ASP A 60 -16.33 15.96 2.58
CA ASP A 60 -16.27 14.66 3.25
C ASP A 60 -15.76 13.57 2.29
N ASN A 61 -14.53 13.76 1.80
CA ASN A 61 -13.90 12.91 0.80
C ASN A 61 -12.53 12.45 1.32
N THR A 62 -12.55 11.37 2.10
CA THR A 62 -11.38 10.77 2.75
C THR A 62 -11.27 9.26 2.51
N PRO A 63 -11.16 8.80 1.25
CA PRO A 63 -11.02 7.38 0.95
C PRO A 63 -9.72 6.80 1.50
N LEU A 64 -9.67 5.47 1.68
CA LEU A 64 -8.41 4.77 1.96
C LEU A 64 -7.44 4.98 0.79
N ILE A 65 -6.14 5.10 1.10
CA ILE A 65 -5.10 5.33 0.07
C ILE A 65 -5.12 4.20 -0.97
N LYS A 66 -5.15 2.94 -0.53
CA LYS A 66 -5.20 1.76 -1.41
C LYS A 66 -6.45 1.68 -2.29
N ASP A 67 -7.55 2.33 -1.91
CA ASP A 67 -8.79 2.31 -2.69
C ASP A 67 -8.85 3.48 -3.69
N PHE A 68 -7.96 4.46 -3.55
CA PHE A 68 -7.91 5.66 -4.39
C PHE A 68 -6.83 5.59 -5.48
N VAL A 69 -5.65 5.06 -5.18
CA VAL A 69 -4.54 4.93 -6.12
C VAL A 69 -4.22 3.46 -6.42
N PRO A 70 -3.88 3.10 -7.67
CA PRO A 70 -3.70 1.72 -8.07
C PRO A 70 -2.33 1.18 -7.66
N LEU A 71 -2.15 0.95 -6.36
CA LEU A 71 -0.94 0.37 -5.76
C LEU A 71 -0.95 -1.15 -5.88
N ALA A 72 0.24 -1.77 -5.92
CA ALA A 72 0.36 -3.22 -5.77
C ALA A 72 -0.21 -3.66 -4.42
N GLY A 73 -1.04 -4.70 -4.43
CA GLY A 73 -1.59 -5.30 -3.23
C GLY A 73 -0.56 -6.14 -2.49
N LEU A 74 -0.82 -6.44 -1.21
CA LEU A 74 0.08 -7.31 -0.41
C LEU A 74 0.10 -8.74 -0.96
N GLU A 75 -0.98 -9.18 -1.61
CA GLU A 75 -1.14 -10.45 -2.30
C GLU A 75 -0.19 -10.61 -3.51
N ASP A 76 0.31 -9.51 -4.05
CA ASP A 76 1.25 -9.48 -5.16
C ASP A 76 2.71 -9.33 -4.74
N MET A 77 2.96 -9.13 -3.44
CA MET A 77 4.30 -9.12 -2.86
C MET A 77 4.88 -10.51 -2.64
#